data_AF-A0A2D6VGI9-F1
#
_entry.id   AF-A0A2D6VGI9-F1
#
_cell.length_a   1.000
_cell.length_b   1.000
_cell.length_c   1.000
_cell.angle_alpha   90.00
_cell.angle_beta   90.00
_cell.angle_gamma   90.00
#
_symmetry.space_group_name_H-M   'P 1'
#
loop_
_entity.id
_entity.type
_entity.pdbx_description
1 polymer ?
#
loop_
_entity_poly.entity_id
_entity_poly.type
_entity_poly.pdbx_seq_one_letter_code
_entity_poly.pdbx_strand_id
1 'polypeptide(L)'
;MKNLIKLLLSLLFLHSFSLAFGQEEDSEEGGESTAEASVTGAATAPAVSAPGSIESNPVVGALRSGISISAIKSLGIKNLRSLYAQGGFDNLISTLEAVASSTGDIDLELLSALSAYDKYIKTAALDVSSMSFYTSSDRPALEAAALLASTLLSDRSVTSASDLSPNINVSSFTTDYNIAFVNLLSKYGAIGSNGDSVVAEILTGSLSDALDLGSNTRTSNYLSYLATFTGSASFGDLDATSSVLDIPVDNISITPGAIVSIGSTSSESTVDVSTLLGKAASDHRDSRKVHVIGAAKDMKFFGDVIFSNSNDAEDHALVLGAADDFMLDGSDVTYTGSNLGFGAGGADSDSMYLVNTNITTGGNLAAATLGTLNISNANFEVGNGGQNSDPDNVYLYANELIQVNGLNFSGSRLDDVYMEAITINLKDVAFPNTADVILKSRDGTVNFPDTFSNYKVGSVNLTNVSHGGTVLTESHFDGVAGHHDSSIRLPNGTAAVKIRKQY
;
A
#
# COMPACT_ATOMS: atom_id res chain seq x y z
N MET A 1 -18.35 -1.12 22.45
CA MET A 1 -17.43 -2.22 22.83
C MET A 1 -16.97 -3.09 21.65
N LYS A 2 -17.83 -3.41 20.67
CA LYS A 2 -17.56 -4.22 19.45
C LYS A 2 -16.53 -3.61 18.46
N ASN A 3 -15.65 -2.72 18.93
CA ASN A 3 -15.67 -1.38 18.36
C ASN A 3 -14.46 -0.92 17.51
N LEU A 4 -13.36 -0.36 18.05
CA LEU A 4 -12.33 0.37 17.27
C LEU A 4 -11.90 -0.27 15.94
N ILE A 5 -11.67 -1.57 15.94
CA ILE A 5 -10.84 -2.30 14.98
C ILE A 5 -11.30 -2.13 13.53
N LYS A 6 -12.58 -1.76 13.36
CA LYS A 6 -13.18 -1.40 12.08
C LYS A 6 -12.58 -0.16 11.40
N LEU A 7 -11.93 0.77 12.12
CA LEU A 7 -11.13 1.83 11.48
C LEU A 7 -9.79 1.32 10.96
N LEU A 8 -9.09 0.41 11.67
CA LEU A 8 -7.79 -0.01 11.17
C LEU A 8 -7.97 -0.90 9.94
N LEU A 9 -8.94 -1.82 9.98
CA LEU A 9 -9.34 -2.57 8.81
C LEU A 9 -10.04 -1.70 7.76
N SER A 10 -10.66 -0.56 8.08
CA SER A 10 -11.11 0.37 7.03
C SER A 10 -9.96 1.15 6.43
N LEU A 11 -9.02 1.72 7.20
CA LEU A 11 -7.83 2.42 6.66
C LEU A 11 -7.09 1.50 5.69
N LEU A 12 -6.82 0.26 6.09
CA LEU A 12 -6.20 -0.74 5.22
C LEU A 12 -7.14 -1.25 4.11
N PHE A 13 -8.48 -1.15 4.25
CA PHE A 13 -9.41 -1.29 3.12
C PHE A 13 -9.46 -0.06 2.20
N LEU A 14 -9.15 1.14 2.65
CA LEU A 14 -9.11 2.34 1.82
C LEU A 14 -7.84 2.33 0.94
N HIS A 15 -6.76 1.64 1.39
CA HIS A 15 -5.67 1.16 0.52
C HIS A 15 -6.11 0.03 -0.47
N SER A 16 -7.24 -0.63 -0.24
CA SER A 16 -7.71 -1.82 -0.99
C SER A 16 -8.93 -1.59 -1.89
N PHE A 17 -9.68 -0.49 -1.69
CA PHE A 17 -10.97 -0.19 -2.31
C PHE A 17 -11.03 1.29 -2.72
N SER A 18 -10.17 1.65 -3.68
CA SER A 18 -10.26 2.89 -4.45
C SER A 18 -10.46 2.54 -5.92
N LEU A 19 -11.72 2.60 -6.40
CA LEU A 19 -12.08 2.45 -7.81
C LEU A 19 -13.04 3.60 -8.18
N ALA A 20 -12.75 4.35 -9.26
CA ALA A 20 -13.56 5.40 -9.91
C ALA A 20 -13.29 6.91 -9.61
N PHE A 21 -12.15 7.53 -10.07
CA PHE A 21 -11.95 8.70 -11.03
C PHE A 21 -10.57 9.49 -10.85
N GLY A 22 -9.66 9.96 -11.77
CA GLY A 22 -9.41 10.00 -13.27
C GLY A 22 -8.83 11.33 -13.92
N GLN A 23 -7.55 11.50 -14.37
CA GLN A 23 -6.83 12.77 -14.86
C GLN A 23 -5.65 12.56 -16.00
N GLU A 24 -4.72 13.33 -16.73
CA GLU A 24 -3.79 14.59 -16.77
C GLU A 24 -2.13 14.70 -16.89
N GLU A 25 -1.32 14.29 -17.94
CA GLU A 25 0.18 14.60 -18.32
C GLU A 25 1.48 14.04 -17.62
N ASP A 26 2.66 14.18 -18.30
CA ASP A 26 4.09 14.37 -17.85
C ASP A 26 5.05 14.61 -19.10
N SER A 27 6.43 14.55 -19.13
CA SER A 27 7.46 15.56 -18.70
C SER A 27 8.79 15.64 -19.56
N GLU A 28 9.95 15.13 -19.08
CA GLU A 28 11.36 15.04 -19.64
C GLU A 28 12.22 16.34 -19.85
N GLU A 29 13.56 16.43 -19.62
CA GLU A 29 14.59 15.51 -19.03
C GLU A 29 15.93 16.21 -18.61
N GLY A 30 16.80 15.53 -17.82
CA GLY A 30 18.26 15.37 -18.12
C GLY A 30 19.38 16.14 -17.36
N GLY A 31 20.51 15.47 -17.04
CA GLY A 31 21.84 16.13 -16.82
C GLY A 31 22.91 15.51 -15.86
N GLU A 32 23.90 14.79 -16.40
CA GLU A 32 25.03 14.06 -15.73
C GLU A 32 26.01 14.82 -14.78
N SER A 33 26.77 14.10 -13.93
CA SER A 33 28.23 13.79 -14.16
C SER A 33 29.02 13.26 -12.94
N THR A 34 30.35 13.10 -13.07
CA THR A 34 31.23 12.22 -12.27
C THR A 34 32.08 12.91 -11.18
N ALA A 35 32.26 12.27 -10.00
CA ALA A 35 33.57 11.92 -9.41
C ALA A 35 33.50 11.43 -7.93
N GLU A 36 33.69 10.13 -7.65
CA GLU A 36 34.25 9.67 -6.37
C GLU A 36 34.80 8.23 -6.45
N ALA A 37 36.09 8.08 -6.81
CA ALA A 37 36.69 6.77 -7.13
C ALA A 37 38.06 6.53 -6.48
N SER A 38 38.30 7.04 -5.26
CA SER A 38 39.51 6.69 -4.49
C SER A 38 39.45 7.04 -2.99
N VAL A 39 38.95 6.14 -2.11
CA VAL A 39 39.51 5.76 -0.78
C VAL A 39 38.74 4.52 -0.27
N THR A 40 39.17 3.30 -0.61
CA THR A 40 38.60 2.03 -0.07
C THR A 40 39.68 0.99 0.22
N GLY A 41 40.77 1.43 0.87
CA GLY A 41 41.89 0.56 1.26
C GLY A 41 41.71 -0.11 2.63
N ALA A 42 41.11 -1.31 2.64
CA ALA A 42 41.16 -2.32 3.71
C ALA A 42 40.78 -1.90 5.16
N ALA A 43 39.51 -2.14 5.53
CA ALA A 43 39.07 -2.23 6.93
C ALA A 43 37.87 -3.20 7.09
N THR A 44 38.13 -4.51 6.99
CA THR A 44 37.09 -5.55 7.19
C THR A 44 36.81 -5.82 8.66
N ALA A 45 35.53 -5.73 9.04
CA ALA A 45 34.94 -6.04 10.36
C ALA A 45 35.36 -5.13 11.55
N PRO A 46 34.40 -4.59 12.32
CA PRO A 46 34.68 -3.94 13.60
C PRO A 46 35.23 -4.95 14.62
N ALA A 47 36.40 -4.67 15.20
CA ALA A 47 36.93 -5.45 16.31
C ALA A 47 36.26 -5.03 17.62
N VAL A 48 35.90 -6.00 18.48
CA VAL A 48 35.30 -5.72 19.80
C VAL A 48 36.37 -5.13 20.73
N SER A 49 36.31 -3.82 20.97
CA SER A 49 37.36 -3.08 21.66
C SER A 49 37.52 -3.47 23.14
N ALA A 50 38.76 -3.64 23.59
CA ALA A 50 39.09 -4.09 24.94
C ALA A 50 38.67 -3.07 26.03
N PRO A 51 38.23 -3.54 27.23
CA PRO A 51 37.76 -2.67 28.31
C PRO A 51 38.78 -1.61 28.73
N GLY A 52 38.34 -0.35 28.76
CA GLY A 52 39.19 0.80 29.11
C GLY A 52 39.88 1.48 27.92
N SER A 53 39.68 0.97 26.70
CA SER A 53 40.00 1.71 25.47
C SER A 53 39.09 2.96 25.32
N ILE A 54 39.54 3.94 24.51
CA ILE A 54 38.72 5.10 24.13
C ILE A 54 37.44 4.68 23.38
N GLU A 55 37.49 3.52 22.72
CA GLU A 55 36.40 2.96 21.92
C GLU A 55 35.33 2.30 22.81
N SER A 56 35.67 1.85 24.03
CA SER A 56 34.71 1.48 25.07
C SER A 56 33.94 2.67 25.66
N ASN A 57 34.12 3.91 25.15
CA ASN A 57 33.34 5.07 25.57
C ASN A 57 32.11 5.24 24.66
N PRO A 58 30.88 5.03 25.15
CA PRO A 58 29.67 5.09 24.32
C PRO A 58 29.48 6.43 23.60
N VAL A 59 29.97 7.54 24.18
CA VAL A 59 29.93 8.87 23.56
C VAL A 59 30.84 8.98 22.34
N VAL A 60 32.02 8.34 22.37
CA VAL A 60 33.00 8.41 21.27
C VAL A 60 32.59 7.46 20.13
N GLY A 61 32.04 6.30 20.47
CA GLY A 61 31.42 5.41 19.49
C GLY A 61 30.26 6.11 18.76
N ALA A 62 29.31 6.69 19.50
CA ALA A 62 28.16 7.40 18.91
C ALA A 62 28.58 8.49 17.89
N LEU A 63 29.55 9.33 18.25
CA LEU A 63 30.08 10.37 17.34
C LEU A 63 30.75 9.79 16.09
N ARG A 64 31.40 8.62 16.19
CA ARG A 64 31.99 7.92 15.03
C ARG A 64 30.92 7.31 14.11
N SER A 65 29.78 6.90 14.66
CA SER A 65 28.61 6.45 13.90
C SER A 65 27.77 7.59 13.28
N GLY A 66 28.29 8.82 13.26
CA GLY A 66 27.62 9.98 12.64
C GLY A 66 26.50 10.61 13.48
N ILE A 67 26.25 10.12 14.70
CA ILE A 67 25.18 10.64 15.56
C ILE A 67 25.42 12.11 15.93
N SER A 68 24.36 12.91 15.88
CA SER A 68 24.37 14.32 16.20
C SER A 68 24.75 14.61 17.66
N ILE A 69 25.55 15.66 17.87
CA ILE A 69 25.92 16.13 19.22
C ILE A 69 24.68 16.55 20.03
N SER A 70 23.61 16.99 19.37
CA SER A 70 22.31 17.27 19.99
C SER A 70 21.69 16.04 20.63
N ALA A 71 21.56 14.91 19.92
CA ALA A 71 20.97 13.67 20.46
C ALA A 71 21.80 13.10 21.63
N ILE A 72 23.13 13.16 21.52
CA ILE A 72 24.06 12.76 22.59
C ILE A 72 23.90 13.65 23.84
N LYS A 73 23.72 14.96 23.63
CA LYS A 73 23.54 15.94 24.71
C LYS A 73 22.18 15.80 25.40
N SER A 74 21.11 15.54 24.64
CA SER A 74 19.75 15.48 25.16
C SER A 74 19.50 14.20 25.98
N LEU A 75 20.00 13.04 25.52
CA LEU A 75 20.02 11.81 26.32
C LEU A 75 20.92 11.92 27.56
N GLY A 76 22.10 12.53 27.43
CA GLY A 76 23.02 12.78 28.53
C GLY A 76 23.84 11.57 28.99
N ILE A 77 25.08 11.83 29.43
CA ILE A 77 26.14 10.81 29.64
C ILE A 77 25.73 9.66 30.57
N LYS A 78 24.88 9.91 31.58
CA LYS A 78 24.38 8.86 32.49
C LYS A 78 23.55 7.82 31.74
N ASN A 79 22.62 8.27 30.89
CA ASN A 79 21.64 7.42 30.24
C ASN A 79 22.27 6.69 29.05
N LEU A 80 23.17 7.34 28.31
CA LEU A 80 24.00 6.70 27.29
C LEU A 80 24.80 5.51 27.85
N ARG A 81 25.33 5.63 29.07
CA ARG A 81 26.00 4.52 29.77
C ARG A 81 25.04 3.43 30.23
N SER A 82 23.79 3.77 30.57
CA SER A 82 22.75 2.80 30.94
C SER A 82 22.28 1.99 29.73
N LEU A 83 21.92 2.65 28.62
CA LEU A 83 21.49 2.02 27.37
C LEU A 83 22.58 1.10 26.79
N TYR A 84 23.84 1.56 26.82
CA TYR A 84 24.99 0.74 26.44
C TYR A 84 25.20 -0.49 27.33
N ALA A 85 24.94 -0.36 28.64
CA ALA A 85 25.02 -1.50 29.57
C ALA A 85 23.82 -2.45 29.48
N GLN A 86 22.67 -2.00 28.98
CA GLN A 86 21.45 -2.80 28.79
C GLN A 86 21.44 -3.57 27.47
N GLY A 87 21.89 -2.95 26.37
CA GLY A 87 21.77 -3.51 25.00
C GLY A 87 22.99 -3.34 24.10
N GLY A 88 24.16 -3.02 24.67
CA GLY A 88 25.39 -2.87 23.90
C GLY A 88 25.42 -1.63 23.00
N PHE A 89 26.23 -1.68 21.94
CA PHE A 89 26.43 -0.54 21.06
C PHE A 89 25.27 -0.33 20.07
N ASP A 90 24.71 -1.41 19.54
CA ASP A 90 23.69 -1.32 18.49
C ASP A 90 22.37 -0.75 19.02
N ASN A 91 21.97 -1.11 20.24
CA ASN A 91 20.85 -0.46 20.94
C ASN A 91 21.13 1.03 21.22
N LEU A 92 22.36 1.36 21.63
CA LEU A 92 22.74 2.75 21.89
C LEU A 92 22.62 3.60 20.61
N ILE A 93 23.07 3.08 19.47
CA ILE A 93 22.93 3.74 18.16
C ILE A 93 21.45 3.83 17.75
N SER A 94 20.71 2.72 17.76
CA SER A 94 19.25 2.70 17.48
C SER A 94 18.47 3.74 18.30
N THR A 95 18.78 3.86 19.59
CA THR A 95 18.11 4.81 20.50
C THR A 95 18.55 6.26 20.24
N LEU A 96 19.80 6.47 19.85
CA LEU A 96 20.31 7.79 19.48
C LEU A 96 19.83 8.27 18.11
N GLU A 97 19.63 7.36 17.15
CA GLU A 97 18.97 7.66 15.87
C GLU A 97 17.51 8.04 16.13
N ALA A 98 16.78 7.28 16.95
CA ALA A 98 15.40 7.62 17.33
C ALA A 98 15.30 9.01 17.98
N VAL A 99 16.20 9.34 18.91
CA VAL A 99 16.29 10.67 19.55
C VAL A 99 16.80 11.77 18.61
N ALA A 100 17.48 11.44 17.52
CA ALA A 100 17.90 12.41 16.50
C ALA A 100 16.79 12.71 15.48
N SER A 101 15.87 11.76 15.27
CA SER A 101 14.72 11.89 14.36
C SER A 101 13.44 12.36 15.04
N SER A 102 13.23 12.07 16.32
CA SER A 102 12.04 12.47 17.07
C SER A 102 11.92 13.99 17.17
N THR A 103 10.71 14.50 16.95
CA THR A 103 10.34 15.91 17.12
C THR A 103 10.06 16.30 18.58
N GLY A 104 9.93 15.29 19.45
CA GLY A 104 9.42 15.43 20.82
C GLY A 104 10.41 15.75 21.95
N ASP A 105 9.84 16.03 23.13
CA ASP A 105 10.55 15.97 24.41
C ASP A 105 10.89 14.52 24.77
N ILE A 106 12.01 14.31 25.49
CA ILE A 106 12.56 12.96 25.71
C ILE A 106 12.06 12.36 27.04
N ASP A 107 11.09 11.45 26.95
CA ASP A 107 10.78 10.53 28.05
C ASP A 107 11.87 9.45 28.18
N LEU A 108 12.81 9.70 29.11
CA LEU A 108 13.95 8.82 29.39
C LEU A 108 13.55 7.50 30.04
N GLU A 109 12.39 7.43 30.71
CA GLU A 109 11.93 6.17 31.31
C GLU A 109 11.25 5.29 30.25
N LEU A 110 10.42 5.90 29.38
CA LEU A 110 9.88 5.26 28.18
C LEU A 110 11.03 4.70 27.30
N LEU A 111 12.06 5.48 26.99
CA LEU A 111 13.20 4.98 26.22
C LEU A 111 13.96 3.80 26.87
N SER A 112 13.98 3.71 28.19
CA SER A 112 14.56 2.53 28.86
C SER A 112 13.64 1.31 28.77
N ALA A 113 12.32 1.49 28.82
CA ALA A 113 11.34 0.42 28.63
C ALA A 113 11.29 -0.08 27.17
N LEU A 114 11.37 0.84 26.21
CA LEU A 114 11.38 0.55 24.77
C LEU A 114 12.74 0.06 24.24
N SER A 115 13.75 -0.10 25.10
CA SER A 115 15.14 -0.36 24.69
C SER A 115 15.33 -1.60 23.80
N ALA A 116 14.47 -2.61 23.90
CA ALA A 116 14.53 -3.83 23.09
C ALA A 116 13.96 -3.69 21.65
N TYR A 117 13.21 -2.63 21.34
CA TYR A 117 12.56 -2.46 20.04
C TYR A 117 13.47 -1.79 18.99
N ASP A 118 13.05 -1.79 17.73
CA ASP A 118 13.73 -1.09 16.64
C ASP A 118 13.62 0.44 16.78
N LYS A 119 14.36 1.15 15.92
CA LYS A 119 14.41 2.62 15.96
C LYS A 119 13.10 3.30 15.55
N TYR A 120 12.31 2.72 14.64
CA TYR A 120 11.08 3.35 14.14
C TYR A 120 9.98 3.29 15.20
N ILE A 121 9.82 2.15 15.89
CA ILE A 121 8.94 2.03 17.07
C ILE A 121 9.37 3.00 18.19
N LYS A 122 10.69 3.15 18.43
CA LYS A 122 11.22 4.12 19.41
C LYS A 122 10.92 5.57 19.02
N THR A 123 11.11 5.97 17.76
CA THR A 123 10.78 7.31 17.25
C THR A 123 9.28 7.58 17.37
N ALA A 124 8.44 6.68 16.85
CA ALA A 124 6.99 6.82 16.87
C ALA A 124 6.46 7.01 18.30
N ALA A 125 6.96 6.22 19.26
CA ALA A 125 6.57 6.37 20.66
C ALA A 125 7.11 7.66 21.30
N LEU A 126 8.31 8.13 20.96
CA LEU A 126 8.79 9.46 21.40
C LEU A 126 7.88 10.58 20.90
N ASP A 127 7.52 10.56 19.61
CA ASP A 127 6.64 11.57 19.03
C ASP A 127 5.22 11.52 19.64
N VAL A 128 4.67 10.34 19.94
CA VAL A 128 3.42 10.22 20.71
C VAL A 128 3.57 10.75 22.14
N SER A 129 4.71 10.52 22.81
CA SER A 129 4.98 11.08 24.16
C SER A 129 5.13 12.61 24.18
N SER A 130 5.25 13.24 23.02
CA SER A 130 5.33 14.70 22.87
C SER A 130 3.99 15.39 22.60
N MET A 131 2.93 14.62 22.35
CA MET A 131 1.61 15.16 22.06
C MET A 131 1.09 15.97 23.26
N SER A 132 0.43 17.09 23.00
CA SER A 132 0.02 18.08 24.02
C SER A 132 -0.96 17.56 25.09
N PHE A 133 -1.49 16.36 24.91
CA PHE A 133 -2.38 15.65 25.83
C PHE A 133 -1.76 14.38 26.45
N TYR A 134 -0.51 14.01 26.11
CA TYR A 134 0.21 12.92 26.78
C TYR A 134 0.50 13.29 28.24
N THR A 135 0.27 12.33 29.14
CA THR A 135 0.67 12.42 30.54
C THR A 135 1.56 11.25 30.92
N SER A 136 2.35 11.39 31.99
CA SER A 136 3.16 10.27 32.50
C SER A 136 2.33 9.07 33.02
N SER A 137 1.01 9.24 33.15
CA SER A 137 0.02 8.18 33.39
C SER A 137 -0.29 7.34 32.14
N ASP A 138 -0.08 7.87 30.93
CA ASP A 138 -0.36 7.18 29.66
C ASP A 138 0.81 6.30 29.20
N ARG A 139 1.99 6.45 29.80
CA ARG A 139 3.17 5.65 29.48
C ARG A 139 2.93 4.12 29.45
N PRO A 140 2.23 3.49 30.41
CA PRO A 140 1.97 2.05 30.35
C PRO A 140 1.09 1.63 29.16
N ALA A 141 0.20 2.52 28.70
CA ALA A 141 -0.57 2.32 27.48
C ALA A 141 0.33 2.41 26.24
N LEU A 142 1.26 3.37 26.22
CA LEU A 142 2.22 3.54 25.12
C LEU A 142 3.28 2.43 25.06
N GLU A 143 3.79 1.94 26.19
CA GLU A 143 4.71 0.80 26.27
C GLU A 143 4.05 -0.49 25.74
N ALA A 144 2.77 -0.71 26.08
CA ALA A 144 2.03 -1.89 25.62
C ALA A 144 1.59 -1.76 24.14
N ALA A 145 1.26 -0.55 23.69
CA ALA A 145 1.06 -0.23 22.27
C ALA A 145 2.32 -0.50 21.44
N ALA A 146 3.50 -0.11 21.95
CA ALA A 146 4.79 -0.37 21.29
C ALA A 146 5.13 -1.87 21.23
N LEU A 147 4.79 -2.65 22.27
CA LEU A 147 4.93 -4.11 22.25
C LEU A 147 4.07 -4.73 21.13
N LEU A 148 2.79 -4.36 21.05
CA LEU A 148 1.89 -4.83 19.99
C LEU A 148 2.40 -4.41 18.60
N ALA A 149 2.80 -3.15 18.44
CA ALA A 149 3.35 -2.63 17.20
C ALA A 149 4.63 -3.35 16.79
N SER A 150 5.57 -3.62 17.68
CA SER A 150 6.79 -4.40 17.38
C SER A 150 6.50 -5.85 16.94
N THR A 151 5.35 -6.40 17.32
CA THR A 151 4.91 -7.74 16.88
C THR A 151 4.35 -7.68 15.46
N LEU A 152 3.53 -6.68 15.15
CA LEU A 152 2.82 -6.55 13.87
C LEU A 152 3.62 -5.83 12.78
N LEU A 153 4.52 -4.91 13.15
CA LEU A 153 5.40 -4.13 12.27
C LEU A 153 6.83 -4.67 12.30
N SER A 154 6.94 -6.00 12.30
CA SER A 154 8.19 -6.70 12.00
C SER A 154 8.28 -6.94 10.48
N ASP A 155 9.48 -6.86 9.91
CA ASP A 155 9.68 -7.22 8.50
C ASP A 155 9.32 -8.69 8.28
N ARG A 156 8.65 -9.00 7.16
CA ARG A 156 8.16 -10.36 6.88
C ARG A 156 8.59 -10.84 5.51
N SER A 157 9.01 -12.10 5.45
CA SER A 157 9.09 -12.85 4.20
C SER A 157 7.88 -13.78 4.10
N VAL A 158 7.20 -13.80 2.95
CA VAL A 158 6.06 -14.66 2.66
C VAL A 158 6.42 -15.58 1.48
N THR A 159 6.69 -16.85 1.78
CA THR A 159 7.08 -17.88 0.82
C THR A 159 6.12 -19.09 0.84
N SER A 160 5.33 -19.21 1.91
CA SER A 160 4.50 -20.35 2.22
C SER A 160 3.30 -19.97 3.10
N ALA A 161 2.32 -20.87 3.22
CA ALA A 161 1.12 -20.65 4.03
C ALA A 161 1.38 -20.46 5.54
N SER A 162 2.51 -20.96 6.09
CA SER A 162 2.86 -20.71 7.50
C SER A 162 3.21 -19.24 7.76
N ASP A 163 3.70 -18.54 6.74
CA ASP A 163 4.20 -17.18 6.83
C ASP A 163 3.05 -16.15 6.86
N LEU A 164 1.81 -16.62 6.66
CA LEU A 164 0.59 -15.84 6.85
C LEU A 164 0.25 -15.60 8.34
N SER A 165 1.01 -16.21 9.27
CA SER A 165 0.85 -15.99 10.71
C SER A 165 1.74 -14.85 11.25
N PRO A 166 1.25 -14.00 12.17
CA PRO A 166 -0.12 -13.98 12.70
C PRO A 166 -1.12 -13.37 11.72
N ASN A 167 -2.28 -14.02 11.54
CA ASN A 167 -3.45 -13.33 10.99
C ASN A 167 -4.14 -12.53 12.10
N ILE A 168 -4.55 -11.32 11.75
CA ILE A 168 -5.16 -10.33 12.64
C ILE A 168 -6.55 -10.01 12.10
N ASN A 169 -7.53 -9.94 13.00
CA ASN A 169 -8.94 -9.68 12.67
C ASN A 169 -9.64 -8.95 13.84
N VAL A 170 -10.96 -8.74 13.76
CA VAL A 170 -11.74 -8.00 14.76
C VAL A 170 -11.75 -8.66 16.16
N SER A 171 -11.32 -9.93 16.29
CA SER A 171 -11.14 -10.57 17.62
C SER A 171 -9.76 -10.33 18.26
N SER A 172 -8.78 -9.81 17.51
CA SER A 172 -7.36 -9.78 17.91
C SER A 172 -6.97 -8.63 18.87
N PHE A 173 -7.79 -7.58 19.01
CA PHE A 173 -7.45 -6.41 19.85
C PHE A 173 -8.43 -6.30 21.03
N THR A 174 -7.97 -6.64 22.23
CA THR A 174 -8.80 -6.67 23.46
C THR A 174 -8.19 -5.80 24.58
N THR A 175 -7.59 -4.68 24.19
CA THR A 175 -6.62 -3.92 24.98
C THR A 175 -7.12 -2.51 25.31
N ASP A 176 -6.72 -1.96 26.46
CA ASP A 176 -7.22 -0.66 26.94
C ASP A 176 -6.48 0.55 26.32
N TYR A 177 -5.42 0.30 25.53
CA TYR A 177 -4.44 1.30 25.08
C TYR A 177 -4.53 1.61 23.57
N ASN A 178 -5.70 1.44 22.97
CA ASN A 178 -5.77 1.43 21.51
C ASN A 178 -5.67 2.83 20.88
N ILE A 179 -5.99 3.90 21.61
CA ILE A 179 -5.73 5.27 21.13
C ILE A 179 -4.22 5.53 21.11
N ALA A 180 -3.44 5.05 22.10
CA ALA A 180 -1.97 5.06 22.02
C ALA A 180 -1.45 4.24 20.83
N PHE A 181 -2.03 3.07 20.56
CA PHE A 181 -1.63 2.22 19.43
C PHE A 181 -1.86 2.88 18.07
N VAL A 182 -3.04 3.45 17.80
CA VAL A 182 -3.30 4.08 16.49
C VAL A 182 -2.50 5.38 16.31
N ASN A 183 -2.25 6.16 17.38
CA ASN A 183 -1.31 7.29 17.33
C ASN A 183 0.14 6.83 17.06
N LEU A 184 0.57 5.68 17.60
CA LEU A 184 1.88 5.11 17.32
C LEU A 184 1.98 4.64 15.86
N LEU A 185 0.95 3.98 15.31
CA LEU A 185 0.90 3.60 13.89
C LEU A 185 1.01 4.82 12.97
N SER A 186 0.27 5.90 13.30
CA SER A 186 0.41 7.22 12.67
C SER A 186 1.87 7.70 12.69
N LYS A 187 2.50 7.79 13.86
CA LYS A 187 3.87 8.30 13.99
C LYS A 187 4.96 7.32 13.53
N TYR A 188 4.60 6.08 13.19
CA TYR A 188 5.47 5.15 12.46
C TYR A 188 5.44 5.39 10.94
N GLY A 189 4.39 6.07 10.42
CA GLY A 189 4.10 6.20 9.00
C GLY A 189 3.19 5.09 8.44
N ALA A 190 2.73 4.15 9.27
CA ALA A 190 2.07 2.89 8.88
C ALA A 190 0.69 3.01 8.19
N ILE A 191 0.26 4.23 7.88
CA ILE A 191 -1.04 4.60 7.30
C ILE A 191 -0.95 5.79 6.34
N GLY A 192 0.25 6.31 6.05
CA GLY A 192 0.45 7.51 5.23
C GLY A 192 -0.01 8.84 5.87
N SER A 193 0.39 9.95 5.26
CA SER A 193 0.08 11.34 5.70
C SER A 193 -1.42 11.67 5.66
N ASN A 194 -2.16 11.09 4.72
CA ASN A 194 -3.61 11.20 4.66
C ASN A 194 -4.29 10.34 5.76
N GLY A 195 -3.72 9.17 6.07
CA GLY A 195 -4.14 8.35 7.21
C GLY A 195 -3.98 9.05 8.55
N ASP A 196 -2.90 9.82 8.73
CA ASP A 196 -2.70 10.73 9.88
C ASP A 196 -3.88 11.71 10.07
N SER A 197 -4.42 12.23 8.95
CA SER A 197 -5.57 13.15 8.97
C SER A 197 -6.87 12.44 9.34
N VAL A 198 -7.14 11.26 8.76
CA VAL A 198 -8.28 10.40 9.14
C VAL A 198 -8.20 9.96 10.61
N VAL A 199 -6.99 9.68 11.11
CA VAL A 199 -6.73 9.37 12.52
C VAL A 199 -7.06 10.57 13.41
N ALA A 200 -6.67 11.78 13.03
CA ALA A 200 -7.02 13.00 13.77
C ALA A 200 -8.54 13.29 13.78
N GLU A 201 -9.28 12.94 12.73
CA GLU A 201 -10.75 13.09 12.67
C GLU A 201 -11.50 12.10 13.57
N ILE A 202 -10.93 10.92 13.84
CA ILE A 202 -11.66 9.80 14.48
C ILE A 202 -11.16 9.48 15.90
N LEU A 203 -9.90 9.77 16.23
CA LEU A 203 -9.36 9.56 17.59
C LEU A 203 -9.70 10.73 18.54
N THR A 204 -10.87 10.68 19.17
CA THR A 204 -11.20 11.59 20.30
C THR A 204 -11.19 10.85 21.63
N GLY A 205 -10.17 11.06 22.47
CA GLY A 205 -10.06 10.45 23.80
C GLY A 205 -8.67 10.58 24.43
N SER A 206 -8.48 9.97 25.60
CA SER A 206 -7.16 9.76 26.22
C SER A 206 -6.39 8.67 25.49
N LEU A 207 -5.05 8.69 25.54
CA LEU A 207 -4.20 7.61 25.01
C LEU A 207 -4.47 6.26 25.71
N SER A 208 -4.89 6.34 26.97
CA SER A 208 -5.30 5.26 27.86
C SER A 208 -6.79 4.89 27.79
N ASP A 209 -7.56 5.42 26.83
CA ASP A 209 -8.93 5.00 26.55
C ASP A 209 -9.02 3.91 25.46
N ALA A 210 -9.99 3.01 25.61
CA ALA A 210 -10.42 2.10 24.56
C ALA A 210 -11.44 2.78 23.62
N LEU A 211 -11.05 3.08 22.37
CA LEU A 211 -11.93 3.78 21.42
C LEU A 211 -13.10 2.94 20.91
N ASP A 212 -14.27 3.58 20.76
CA ASP A 212 -15.55 2.89 20.52
C ASP A 212 -16.17 3.12 19.12
N LEU A 213 -15.54 2.70 18.02
CA LEU A 213 -16.08 2.85 16.64
C LEU A 213 -17.19 1.88 16.19
N GLY A 214 -16.96 0.56 16.22
CA GLY A 214 -17.78 -0.54 15.69
C GLY A 214 -19.22 -0.78 16.20
N SER A 215 -19.93 0.28 16.61
CA SER A 215 -21.19 0.67 15.98
C SER A 215 -21.12 0.44 14.45
N ASN A 216 -19.99 0.85 13.88
CA ASN A 216 -19.54 0.70 12.51
C ASN A 216 -19.19 -0.76 12.15
N THR A 217 -20.16 -1.67 12.02
CA THR A 217 -19.89 -3.10 11.74
C THR A 217 -19.36 -3.39 10.33
N ARG A 218 -19.35 -2.42 9.41
CA ARG A 218 -19.23 -2.64 7.97
C ARG A 218 -18.27 -1.64 7.32
N THR A 219 -17.67 -2.01 6.20
CA THR A 219 -16.79 -1.12 5.41
C THR A 219 -17.49 0.15 4.94
N SER A 220 -18.79 0.07 4.65
CA SER A 220 -19.66 1.21 4.31
C SER A 220 -19.67 2.32 5.36
N ASN A 221 -19.42 2.01 6.64
CA ASN A 221 -19.33 2.99 7.71
C ASN A 221 -18.11 3.92 7.63
N TYR A 222 -17.22 3.72 6.65
CA TYR A 222 -15.95 4.44 6.52
C TYR A 222 -15.73 5.13 5.18
N LEU A 223 -16.65 4.95 4.22
CA LEU A 223 -16.56 5.57 2.89
C LEU A 223 -16.53 7.10 2.95
N SER A 224 -17.12 7.70 3.99
CA SER A 224 -17.03 9.14 4.28
C SER A 224 -15.60 9.65 4.49
N TYR A 225 -14.68 8.78 4.90
CA TYR A 225 -13.26 9.12 5.11
C TYR A 225 -12.39 8.80 3.88
N LEU A 226 -12.93 8.20 2.81
CA LEU A 226 -12.13 7.91 1.62
C LEU A 226 -11.56 9.19 1.01
N ALA A 227 -12.35 10.26 0.89
CA ALA A 227 -11.87 11.53 0.34
C ALA A 227 -10.74 12.16 1.18
N THR A 228 -10.82 12.07 2.51
CA THR A 228 -9.73 12.47 3.43
C THR A 228 -8.51 11.56 3.29
N PHE A 229 -8.70 10.28 2.96
CA PHE A 229 -7.64 9.29 2.80
C PHE A 229 -6.94 9.32 1.43
N THR A 230 -7.66 9.59 0.34
CA THR A 230 -7.13 9.63 -1.04
C THR A 230 -6.60 10.99 -1.45
N GLY A 231 -6.96 12.06 -0.74
CA GLY A 231 -6.51 13.43 -1.01
C GLY A 231 -7.22 14.12 -2.18
N SER A 232 -7.45 13.42 -3.31
CA SER A 232 -8.01 14.03 -4.53
C SER A 232 -9.00 13.17 -5.34
N ALA A 233 -9.59 12.13 -4.73
CA ALA A 233 -10.78 11.46 -5.27
C ALA A 233 -11.90 11.37 -4.22
N SER A 234 -12.78 12.37 -4.21
CA SER A 234 -14.13 12.21 -3.68
C SER A 234 -15.01 11.60 -4.76
N PHE A 235 -15.77 10.54 -4.46
CA PHE A 235 -16.85 10.11 -5.36
C PHE A 235 -17.82 11.29 -5.58
N GLY A 236 -17.85 11.87 -6.80
CA GLY A 236 -18.65 13.06 -7.10
C GLY A 236 -20.14 12.93 -6.78
N ASP A 237 -20.69 11.72 -6.87
CA ASP A 237 -21.88 11.28 -6.13
C ASP A 237 -21.49 10.02 -5.33
N LEU A 238 -21.15 10.18 -4.05
CA LEU A 238 -20.88 9.08 -3.14
C LEU A 238 -22.19 8.36 -2.82
N ASP A 239 -22.46 7.25 -3.52
CA ASP A 239 -23.62 6.39 -3.21
C ASP A 239 -23.42 5.67 -1.88
N ALA A 240 -23.73 6.39 -0.80
CA ALA A 240 -23.76 5.90 0.57
C ALA A 240 -24.88 4.86 0.81
N THR A 241 -25.68 4.52 -0.21
CA THR A 241 -26.63 3.41 -0.21
C THR A 241 -26.13 2.18 -0.98
N SER A 242 -24.97 2.29 -1.65
CA SER A 242 -24.36 1.19 -2.40
C SER A 242 -24.01 0.01 -1.49
N SER A 243 -24.70 -1.10 -1.72
CA SER A 243 -24.42 -2.36 -1.03
C SER A 243 -23.22 -3.14 -1.60
N VAL A 244 -22.53 -2.60 -2.61
CA VAL A 244 -21.36 -3.25 -3.22
C VAL A 244 -20.14 -3.17 -2.30
N LEU A 245 -19.87 -1.98 -1.74
CA LEU A 245 -18.75 -1.69 -0.84
C LEU A 245 -19.08 -1.99 0.64
N ASP A 246 -20.02 -2.90 0.90
CA ASP A 246 -20.68 -3.09 2.20
C ASP A 246 -20.44 -4.48 2.80
N ILE A 247 -19.18 -4.78 3.14
CA ILE A 247 -18.72 -6.05 3.72
C ILE A 247 -18.64 -5.93 5.25
N PRO A 248 -19.06 -6.94 6.05
CA PRO A 248 -18.83 -6.96 7.49
C PRO A 248 -17.33 -7.05 7.79
N VAL A 249 -16.82 -6.17 8.65
CA VAL A 249 -15.37 -6.14 8.92
C VAL A 249 -14.89 -7.39 9.65
N ASP A 250 -15.78 -8.08 10.37
CA ASP A 250 -15.51 -9.35 11.04
C ASP A 250 -15.16 -10.48 10.02
N ASN A 251 -15.45 -10.31 8.72
CA ASN A 251 -15.07 -11.23 7.63
C ASN A 251 -13.72 -10.87 6.97
N ILE A 252 -13.05 -9.82 7.41
CA ILE A 252 -11.79 -9.34 6.86
C ILE A 252 -10.65 -9.72 7.82
N SER A 253 -9.53 -10.18 7.26
CA SER A 253 -8.31 -10.50 8.01
C SER A 253 -7.09 -9.88 7.34
N ILE A 254 -6.04 -9.62 8.13
CA ILE A 254 -4.76 -9.11 7.64
C ILE A 254 -3.58 -9.91 8.19
N THR A 255 -2.56 -10.11 7.35
CA THR A 255 -1.20 -10.52 7.72
C THR A 255 -0.30 -9.29 7.59
N PRO A 256 -0.06 -8.53 8.69
CA PRO A 256 0.66 -7.26 8.64
C PRO A 256 2.16 -7.43 8.87
N GLY A 257 3.00 -6.67 8.17
CA GLY A 257 4.44 -6.51 8.44
C GLY A 257 4.87 -5.04 8.31
N ALA A 258 6.14 -4.74 8.60
CA ALA A 258 6.74 -3.45 8.23
C ALA A 258 7.05 -3.41 6.74
N ILE A 259 8.18 -3.98 6.32
CA ILE A 259 8.44 -4.34 4.92
C ILE A 259 7.95 -5.77 4.68
N VAL A 260 7.32 -6.03 3.52
CA VAL A 260 6.88 -7.38 3.13
C VAL A 260 7.57 -7.85 1.85
N SER A 261 8.39 -8.89 1.97
CA SER A 261 9.08 -9.56 0.87
C SER A 261 8.34 -10.84 0.47
N ILE A 262 7.80 -10.91 -0.74
CA ILE A 262 7.02 -12.06 -1.23
C ILE A 262 7.84 -12.87 -2.24
N GLY A 263 7.85 -14.20 -2.10
CA GLY A 263 8.53 -15.12 -3.03
C GLY A 263 9.99 -15.43 -2.69
N SER A 264 10.66 -16.18 -3.57
CA SER A 264 12.09 -16.46 -3.49
C SER A 264 12.73 -16.58 -4.88
N THR A 265 13.83 -15.84 -5.11
CA THR A 265 14.61 -15.94 -6.36
C THR A 265 15.31 -17.28 -6.57
N SER A 266 15.19 -18.21 -5.62
CA SER A 266 15.75 -19.57 -5.70
C SER A 266 14.75 -20.64 -6.15
N SER A 267 13.44 -20.38 -6.07
CA SER A 267 12.37 -21.26 -6.53
C SER A 267 11.00 -20.56 -6.46
N GLU A 268 10.13 -20.87 -7.43
CA GLU A 268 8.69 -20.54 -7.37
C GLU A 268 8.11 -20.82 -5.98
N SER A 269 7.37 -19.86 -5.43
CA SER A 269 6.81 -19.93 -4.07
C SER A 269 5.31 -20.17 -4.10
N THR A 270 4.80 -21.10 -3.30
CA THR A 270 3.37 -21.45 -3.25
C THR A 270 2.76 -21.14 -1.89
N VAL A 271 1.79 -20.23 -1.86
CA VAL A 271 1.15 -19.71 -0.65
C VAL A 271 -0.34 -20.07 -0.65
N ASP A 272 -0.73 -21.10 0.12
CA ASP A 272 -2.13 -21.51 0.24
C ASP A 272 -2.91 -20.57 1.19
N VAL A 273 -3.84 -19.80 0.62
CA VAL A 273 -4.73 -18.88 1.34
C VAL A 273 -6.12 -19.49 1.58
N SER A 274 -6.38 -20.75 1.21
CA SER A 274 -7.69 -21.41 1.31
C SER A 274 -8.30 -21.41 2.71
N THR A 275 -7.45 -21.43 3.75
CA THR A 275 -7.91 -21.43 5.16
C THR A 275 -8.45 -20.07 5.60
N LEU A 276 -8.07 -18.99 4.90
CA LEU A 276 -8.48 -17.61 5.17
C LEU A 276 -9.62 -17.20 4.21
N LEU A 277 -9.53 -17.60 2.94
CA LEU A 277 -10.44 -17.26 1.84
C LEU A 277 -11.37 -18.41 1.40
N GLY A 278 -11.60 -19.38 2.28
CA GLY A 278 -12.53 -20.49 2.05
C GLY A 278 -13.98 -20.03 1.88
N LYS A 279 -14.81 -20.86 1.24
CA LYS A 279 -16.16 -20.53 0.74
C LYS A 279 -17.07 -19.80 1.74
N ALA A 280 -17.86 -18.86 1.23
CA ALA A 280 -18.88 -18.14 1.95
C ALA A 280 -20.07 -19.03 2.33
N ALA A 281 -20.77 -18.68 3.41
CA ALA A 281 -21.97 -19.41 3.85
C ALA A 281 -23.20 -19.16 2.96
N SER A 282 -23.17 -18.09 2.14
CA SER A 282 -24.18 -17.73 1.15
C SER A 282 -23.58 -16.78 0.12
N ASP A 283 -24.15 -16.71 -1.09
CA ASP A 283 -23.88 -15.60 -2.01
C ASP A 283 -24.67 -14.36 -1.55
N HIS A 284 -24.12 -13.72 -0.52
CA HIS A 284 -24.57 -12.43 -0.01
C HIS A 284 -23.36 -11.72 0.59
N ARG A 285 -23.31 -10.39 0.46
CA ARG A 285 -22.20 -9.56 0.96
C ARG A 285 -21.85 -9.77 2.45
N ASP A 286 -22.83 -10.18 3.26
CA ASP A 286 -22.64 -10.54 4.68
C ASP A 286 -21.75 -11.78 4.91
N SER A 287 -21.55 -12.61 3.89
CA SER A 287 -20.71 -13.81 3.94
C SER A 287 -19.41 -13.68 3.14
N ARG A 288 -19.21 -12.59 2.38
CA ARG A 288 -18.02 -12.35 1.57
C ARG A 288 -16.79 -12.08 2.47
N LYS A 289 -15.61 -12.55 2.06
CA LYS A 289 -14.37 -12.51 2.87
C LYS A 289 -13.23 -11.83 2.13
N VAL A 290 -12.37 -11.13 2.85
CA VAL A 290 -11.13 -10.58 2.27
C VAL A 290 -9.94 -10.87 3.19
N HIS A 291 -8.81 -11.19 2.57
CA HIS A 291 -7.55 -11.36 3.25
C HIS A 291 -6.53 -10.39 2.64
N VAL A 292 -5.93 -9.57 3.50
CA VAL A 292 -4.93 -8.58 3.13
C VAL A 292 -3.56 -9.08 3.58
N ILE A 293 -2.58 -9.16 2.68
CA ILE A 293 -1.17 -9.16 3.08
C ILE A 293 -0.73 -7.71 3.01
N GLY A 294 -0.33 -7.13 4.15
CA GLY A 294 -0.14 -5.68 4.28
C GLY A 294 1.24 -5.30 4.76
N ALA A 295 1.96 -4.48 4.00
CA ALA A 295 3.15 -3.78 4.44
C ALA A 295 2.76 -2.40 5.00
N ALA A 296 3.29 -2.05 6.17
CA ALA A 296 3.21 -0.70 6.74
C ALA A 296 4.26 0.26 6.17
N LYS A 297 5.08 -0.25 5.24
CA LYS A 297 5.97 0.48 4.33
C LYS A 297 5.85 -0.22 2.96
N ASP A 298 6.99 -0.48 2.32
CA ASP A 298 7.15 -1.13 1.02
C ASP A 298 6.83 -2.64 1.00
N MET A 299 6.26 -3.09 -0.12
CA MET A 299 6.09 -4.49 -0.50
C MET A 299 6.92 -4.81 -1.74
N LYS A 300 7.64 -5.94 -1.74
CA LYS A 300 8.50 -6.33 -2.87
C LYS A 300 8.43 -7.81 -3.20
N PHE A 301 8.39 -8.12 -4.49
CA PHE A 301 8.42 -9.48 -5.01
C PHE A 301 9.84 -9.94 -5.38
N PHE A 302 10.05 -11.25 -5.31
CA PHE A 302 11.35 -11.90 -5.49
C PHE A 302 11.17 -13.22 -6.25
N GLY A 303 10.96 -13.16 -7.57
CA GLY A 303 10.64 -14.36 -8.37
C GLY A 303 9.22 -14.86 -8.17
N ASP A 304 8.84 -15.86 -8.93
CA ASP A 304 7.43 -16.17 -9.23
C ASP A 304 6.64 -16.72 -8.03
N VAL A 305 5.38 -16.31 -7.91
CA VAL A 305 4.53 -16.61 -6.75
C VAL A 305 3.15 -17.11 -7.18
N ILE A 306 2.77 -18.29 -6.67
CA ILE A 306 1.42 -18.85 -6.80
C ILE A 306 0.70 -18.74 -5.45
N PHE A 307 -0.29 -17.85 -5.37
CA PHE A 307 -1.27 -17.84 -4.30
C PHE A 307 -2.40 -18.82 -4.62
N SER A 308 -2.42 -19.96 -3.94
CA SER A 308 -3.44 -20.99 -4.19
C SER A 308 -4.65 -20.81 -3.28
N ASN A 309 -5.84 -20.93 -3.88
CA ASN A 309 -7.11 -21.02 -3.18
C ASN A 309 -7.96 -22.15 -3.79
N SER A 310 -8.45 -23.03 -2.92
CA SER A 310 -9.38 -24.12 -3.25
C SER A 310 -10.84 -23.68 -3.34
N ASN A 311 -11.15 -22.43 -2.99
CA ASN A 311 -12.47 -21.83 -3.14
C ASN A 311 -12.66 -21.27 -4.56
N ASP A 312 -13.58 -21.89 -5.31
CA ASP A 312 -13.90 -21.61 -6.71
C ASP A 312 -15.06 -20.61 -6.91
N ALA A 313 -15.54 -19.96 -5.84
CA ALA A 313 -16.61 -18.98 -5.89
C ALA A 313 -16.12 -17.52 -5.82
N GLU A 314 -16.93 -16.61 -6.34
CA GLU A 314 -16.64 -15.16 -6.41
C GLU A 314 -17.13 -14.41 -5.17
N ASP A 315 -16.90 -15.04 -4.03
CA ASP A 315 -17.33 -14.61 -2.71
C ASP A 315 -16.20 -14.02 -1.86
N HIS A 316 -15.01 -13.84 -2.44
CA HIS A 316 -13.82 -13.46 -1.71
C HIS A 316 -12.82 -12.63 -2.53
N ALA A 317 -11.85 -12.01 -1.85
CA ALA A 317 -10.69 -11.38 -2.48
C ALA A 317 -9.39 -11.62 -1.69
N LEU A 318 -8.29 -11.80 -2.41
CA LEU A 318 -6.93 -11.63 -1.89
C LEU A 318 -6.46 -10.22 -2.24
N VAL A 319 -5.92 -9.49 -1.27
CA VAL A 319 -5.32 -8.17 -1.49
C VAL A 319 -3.87 -8.17 -1.01
N LEU A 320 -2.97 -7.62 -1.81
CA LEU A 320 -1.56 -7.41 -1.46
C LEU A 320 -1.33 -5.89 -1.47
N GLY A 321 -1.03 -5.29 -0.31
CA GLY A 321 -1.02 -3.83 -0.15
C GLY A 321 0.22 -3.30 0.57
N ALA A 322 0.75 -2.19 0.10
CA ALA A 322 1.77 -1.39 0.74
C ALA A 322 1.19 -0.05 1.24
N ALA A 323 1.72 0.47 2.35
CA ALA A 323 1.44 1.85 2.80
C ALA A 323 2.42 2.87 2.19
N ASP A 324 3.55 2.39 1.66
CA ASP A 324 4.49 3.11 0.78
C ASP A 324 4.49 2.38 -0.59
N ASP A 325 5.65 1.99 -1.13
CA ASP A 325 5.81 1.42 -2.48
C ASP A 325 5.33 -0.04 -2.63
N PHE A 326 4.75 -0.35 -3.79
CA PHE A 326 4.43 -1.71 -4.25
C PHE A 326 5.28 -2.10 -5.46
N MET A 327 6.25 -2.99 -5.24
CA MET A 327 7.32 -3.32 -6.21
C MET A 327 7.19 -4.74 -6.76
N LEU A 328 6.43 -4.89 -7.84
CA LEU A 328 6.37 -6.11 -8.67
C LEU A 328 7.19 -5.89 -9.95
N ASP A 329 8.49 -6.24 -9.91
CA ASP A 329 9.39 -6.21 -11.07
C ASP A 329 10.01 -7.60 -11.33
N GLY A 330 9.96 -8.06 -12.58
CA GLY A 330 10.67 -9.25 -13.06
C GLY A 330 10.26 -10.55 -12.38
N SER A 331 8.99 -10.63 -11.93
CA SER A 331 8.42 -11.75 -11.19
C SER A 331 6.96 -11.92 -11.60
N ASP A 332 6.49 -13.15 -11.78
CA ASP A 332 5.08 -13.45 -12.11
C ASP A 332 4.23 -13.70 -10.86
N VAL A 333 2.95 -13.31 -10.90
CA VAL A 333 1.98 -13.51 -9.80
C VAL A 333 0.74 -14.22 -10.33
N THR A 334 0.47 -15.42 -9.80
CA THR A 334 -0.75 -16.18 -10.08
C THR A 334 -1.62 -16.30 -8.83
N TYR A 335 -2.90 -15.90 -8.92
CA TYR A 335 -3.92 -16.20 -7.92
C TYR A 335 -4.95 -17.18 -8.47
N THR A 336 -5.15 -18.33 -7.81
CA THR A 336 -6.11 -19.36 -8.30
C THR A 336 -7.53 -19.20 -7.77
N GLY A 337 -7.79 -18.22 -6.90
CA GLY A 337 -9.15 -17.87 -6.48
C GLY A 337 -9.80 -16.84 -7.40
N SER A 338 -10.84 -16.16 -6.92
CA SER A 338 -11.59 -15.19 -7.73
C SER A 338 -10.90 -13.82 -7.81
N ASN A 339 -11.09 -12.94 -6.83
CA ASN A 339 -10.67 -11.55 -6.97
C ASN A 339 -9.26 -11.29 -6.41
N LEU A 340 -8.42 -10.59 -7.18
CA LEU A 340 -7.08 -10.17 -6.78
C LEU A 340 -6.98 -8.64 -6.77
N GLY A 341 -6.45 -8.06 -5.69
CA GLY A 341 -6.25 -6.62 -5.54
C GLY A 341 -4.82 -6.25 -5.16
N PHE A 342 -4.29 -5.17 -5.76
CA PHE A 342 -3.03 -4.54 -5.36
C PHE A 342 -3.26 -3.11 -4.87
N GLY A 343 -2.52 -2.69 -3.84
CA GLY A 343 -2.64 -1.37 -3.23
C GLY A 343 -1.27 -0.74 -2.91
N ALA A 344 -1.12 0.56 -3.14
CA ALA A 344 0.04 1.34 -2.67
C ALA A 344 -0.41 2.67 -2.03
N GLY A 345 0.14 2.98 -0.86
CA GLY A 345 -0.14 4.20 -0.11
C GLY A 345 0.83 5.36 -0.39
N GLY A 346 1.98 5.07 -1.02
CA GLY A 346 2.93 6.10 -1.46
C GLY A 346 2.26 7.11 -2.41
N ALA A 347 2.64 8.38 -2.31
CA ALA A 347 1.97 9.50 -2.99
C ALA A 347 2.85 10.21 -4.04
N ASP A 348 3.85 9.52 -4.58
CA ASP A 348 4.85 10.06 -5.51
C ASP A 348 4.89 9.29 -6.86
N SER A 349 6.01 9.42 -7.60
CA SER A 349 6.24 8.78 -8.90
C SER A 349 6.52 7.28 -8.83
N ASP A 350 6.90 6.76 -7.67
CA ASP A 350 7.53 5.44 -7.54
C ASP A 350 6.61 4.44 -6.80
N SER A 351 5.60 4.95 -6.10
CA SER A 351 4.54 4.24 -5.36
C SER A 351 4.07 2.86 -5.88
N MET A 352 3.85 2.65 -7.18
CA MET A 352 3.53 1.31 -7.70
C MET A 352 4.20 1.00 -9.04
N TYR A 353 4.88 -0.16 -9.09
CA TYR A 353 5.43 -0.74 -10.30
C TYR A 353 4.88 -2.15 -10.53
N LEU A 354 4.30 -2.37 -11.72
CA LEU A 354 3.90 -3.67 -12.26
C LEU A 354 4.67 -3.89 -13.58
N VAL A 355 5.90 -4.39 -13.48
CA VAL A 355 6.92 -4.34 -14.54
C VAL A 355 7.49 -5.72 -14.83
N ASN A 356 7.69 -6.05 -16.11
CA ASN A 356 8.24 -7.34 -16.56
C ASN A 356 7.50 -8.56 -15.95
N THR A 357 6.17 -8.54 -15.94
CA THR A 357 5.34 -9.43 -15.11
C THR A 357 4.09 -9.94 -15.82
N ASN A 358 3.79 -11.22 -15.64
CA ASN A 358 2.48 -11.81 -15.87
C ASN A 358 1.68 -11.83 -14.56
N ILE A 359 0.47 -11.28 -14.60
CA ILE A 359 -0.46 -11.22 -13.47
C ILE A 359 -1.70 -12.02 -13.85
N THR A 360 -1.83 -13.22 -13.30
CA THR A 360 -2.91 -14.16 -13.59
C THR A 360 -3.87 -14.24 -12.41
N THR A 361 -5.17 -14.11 -12.65
CA THR A 361 -6.22 -14.26 -11.63
C THR A 361 -7.44 -15.01 -12.17
N GLY A 362 -8.13 -15.74 -11.30
CA GLY A 362 -9.31 -16.52 -11.71
C GLY A 362 -10.53 -15.66 -12.03
N GLY A 363 -10.73 -14.58 -11.29
CA GLY A 363 -11.81 -13.61 -11.52
C GLY A 363 -11.28 -12.22 -11.88
N ASN A 364 -11.84 -11.18 -11.26
CA ASN A 364 -11.44 -9.77 -11.46
C ASN A 364 -10.02 -9.44 -10.94
N LEU A 365 -9.39 -8.43 -11.55
CA LEU A 365 -8.14 -7.82 -11.11
C LEU A 365 -8.36 -6.33 -10.79
N ALA A 366 -7.83 -5.87 -9.65
CA ALA A 366 -7.76 -4.45 -9.29
C ALA A 366 -6.32 -4.05 -8.93
N ALA A 367 -5.89 -2.85 -9.32
CA ALA A 367 -4.65 -2.23 -8.84
C ALA A 367 -4.90 -0.74 -8.56
N ALA A 368 -4.55 -0.27 -7.36
CA ALA A 368 -4.83 1.09 -6.90
C ALA A 368 -3.63 1.73 -6.19
N THR A 369 -3.37 3.02 -6.44
CA THR A 369 -2.30 3.77 -5.76
C THR A 369 -2.71 5.20 -5.42
N LEU A 370 -2.15 5.77 -4.34
CA LEU A 370 -2.25 7.19 -3.97
C LEU A 370 -1.19 8.08 -4.66
N GLY A 371 -0.34 7.49 -5.51
CA GLY A 371 0.67 8.17 -6.31
C GLY A 371 0.59 7.64 -7.75
N THR A 372 1.69 7.12 -8.26
CA THR A 372 1.84 6.66 -9.65
C THR A 372 1.83 5.14 -9.78
N LEU A 373 1.08 4.65 -10.76
CA LEU A 373 1.03 3.27 -11.26
C LEU A 373 1.80 3.18 -12.58
N ASN A 374 3.04 2.67 -12.48
CA ASN A 374 3.92 2.39 -13.60
C ASN A 374 3.73 0.94 -14.07
N ILE A 375 3.36 0.74 -15.33
CA ILE A 375 3.18 -0.57 -15.97
C ILE A 375 4.09 -0.65 -17.19
N SER A 376 4.96 -1.65 -17.28
CA SER A 376 5.89 -1.78 -18.40
C SER A 376 6.20 -3.24 -18.72
N ASN A 377 6.05 -3.63 -19.99
CA ASN A 377 6.25 -5.01 -20.43
C ASN A 377 5.46 -6.03 -19.59
N ALA A 378 4.15 -5.83 -19.48
CA ALA A 378 3.25 -6.63 -18.64
C ALA A 378 2.13 -7.33 -19.44
N ASN A 379 1.60 -8.41 -18.86
CA ASN A 379 0.41 -9.11 -19.36
C ASN A 379 -0.53 -9.45 -18.20
N PHE A 380 -1.79 -9.04 -18.29
CA PHE A 380 -2.82 -9.37 -17.30
C PHE A 380 -3.72 -10.49 -17.86
N GLU A 381 -3.73 -11.64 -17.20
CA GLU A 381 -4.51 -12.82 -17.61
C GLU A 381 -5.71 -13.02 -16.66
N VAL A 382 -6.90 -12.67 -17.12
CA VAL A 382 -8.05 -12.36 -16.26
C VAL A 382 -9.30 -13.12 -16.71
N GLY A 383 -10.09 -13.62 -15.76
CA GLY A 383 -11.26 -14.46 -16.04
C GLY A 383 -10.92 -15.88 -16.47
N ASN A 384 -10.10 -16.56 -15.66
CA ASN A 384 -9.61 -17.92 -15.87
C ASN A 384 -10.17 -18.97 -14.88
N GLY A 385 -10.94 -18.55 -13.87
CA GLY A 385 -11.48 -19.37 -12.78
C GLY A 385 -13.02 -19.30 -12.73
N GLY A 386 -13.65 -19.77 -11.64
CA GLY A 386 -15.10 -19.67 -11.45
C GLY A 386 -15.95 -20.60 -12.35
N GLN A 387 -16.72 -21.50 -11.75
CA GLN A 387 -17.62 -22.41 -12.49
C GLN A 387 -18.96 -21.73 -12.81
N ASN A 388 -19.18 -21.39 -14.08
CA ASN A 388 -20.36 -20.68 -14.59
C ASN A 388 -20.49 -19.23 -14.06
N SER A 389 -19.37 -18.52 -13.93
CA SER A 389 -19.44 -17.09 -13.57
C SER A 389 -19.88 -16.21 -14.75
N ASP A 390 -20.26 -14.99 -14.40
CA ASP A 390 -20.36 -13.85 -15.31
C ASP A 390 -18.95 -13.44 -15.81
N PRO A 391 -18.85 -12.53 -16.79
CA PRO A 391 -17.58 -12.01 -17.28
C PRO A 391 -16.80 -11.16 -16.26
N ASP A 392 -15.48 -11.08 -16.45
CA ASP A 392 -14.52 -10.52 -15.49
C ASP A 392 -13.87 -9.23 -15.97
N ASN A 393 -13.33 -8.45 -15.02
CA ASN A 393 -12.96 -7.06 -15.28
C ASN A 393 -11.56 -6.73 -14.74
N VAL A 394 -10.91 -5.76 -15.39
CA VAL A 394 -9.68 -5.11 -14.89
C VAL A 394 -9.98 -3.69 -14.49
N TYR A 395 -9.61 -3.31 -13.27
CA TYR A 395 -9.71 -1.94 -12.78
C TYR A 395 -8.34 -1.41 -12.34
N LEU A 396 -7.89 -0.33 -12.95
CA LEU A 396 -6.63 0.35 -12.62
C LEU A 396 -6.92 1.77 -12.15
N TYR A 397 -6.44 2.11 -10.95
CA TYR A 397 -6.56 3.43 -10.34
C TYR A 397 -5.19 3.96 -9.90
N ALA A 398 -4.97 5.25 -10.11
CA ALA A 398 -3.93 6.04 -9.48
C ALA A 398 -4.52 7.37 -9.00
N ASN A 399 -3.95 7.97 -7.96
CA ASN A 399 -4.23 9.36 -7.65
C ASN A 399 -3.35 10.32 -8.46
N GLU A 400 -2.13 9.93 -8.90
CA GLU A 400 -1.21 10.82 -9.63
C GLU A 400 -0.98 10.44 -11.12
N LEU A 401 -0.66 9.19 -11.48
CA LEU A 401 -0.37 8.81 -12.89
C LEU A 401 -0.55 7.31 -13.13
N ILE A 402 -1.17 6.93 -14.25
CA ILE A 402 -1.10 5.62 -14.91
C ILE A 402 -0.19 5.78 -16.12
N GLN A 403 1.03 5.25 -16.00
CA GLN A 403 2.05 5.28 -17.04
C GLN A 403 2.22 3.86 -17.58
N VAL A 404 1.77 3.61 -18.82
CA VAL A 404 1.77 2.27 -19.41
C VAL A 404 2.62 2.22 -20.68
N ASN A 405 3.61 1.33 -20.71
CA ASN A 405 4.53 1.13 -21.82
C ASN A 405 4.66 -0.37 -22.14
N GLY A 406 3.71 -0.89 -22.92
CA GLY A 406 3.57 -2.32 -23.22
C GLY A 406 2.71 -3.05 -22.19
N LEU A 407 1.39 -3.08 -22.43
CA LEU A 407 0.43 -3.86 -21.65
C LEU A 407 -0.47 -4.68 -22.57
N ASN A 408 -0.48 -5.99 -22.33
CA ASN A 408 -1.35 -6.94 -23.01
C ASN A 408 -2.41 -7.48 -22.04
N PHE A 409 -3.53 -7.91 -22.60
CA PHE A 409 -4.58 -8.61 -21.87
C PHE A 409 -4.79 -10.00 -22.46
N SER A 410 -5.00 -10.98 -21.59
CA SER A 410 -5.28 -12.37 -21.91
C SER A 410 -6.28 -12.95 -20.90
N GLY A 411 -6.57 -14.25 -21.01
CA GLY A 411 -7.71 -14.87 -20.35
C GLY A 411 -8.97 -14.85 -21.23
N SER A 412 -10.01 -15.59 -20.82
CA SER A 412 -11.10 -15.99 -21.72
C SER A 412 -12.41 -15.22 -21.58
N ARG A 413 -12.54 -14.36 -20.54
CA ARG A 413 -13.80 -13.69 -20.17
C ARG A 413 -13.68 -12.20 -19.82
N LEU A 414 -12.60 -11.53 -20.22
CA LEU A 414 -12.42 -10.10 -19.94
C LEU A 414 -13.45 -9.24 -20.69
N ASP A 415 -14.28 -8.52 -19.92
CA ASP A 415 -15.44 -7.73 -20.36
C ASP A 415 -15.22 -6.23 -20.16
N ASP A 416 -15.04 -5.71 -18.94
CA ASP A 416 -14.64 -4.30 -18.76
C ASP A 416 -13.12 -4.15 -18.53
N VAL A 417 -12.50 -3.17 -19.20
CA VAL A 417 -11.17 -2.65 -18.83
C VAL A 417 -11.29 -1.17 -18.47
N TYR A 418 -10.98 -0.87 -17.22
CA TYR A 418 -11.27 0.40 -16.58
C TYR A 418 -9.97 1.05 -16.08
N MET A 419 -9.63 2.25 -16.54
CA MET A 419 -8.36 2.93 -16.21
C MET A 419 -8.52 4.41 -15.87
N GLU A 420 -7.66 4.87 -14.96
CA GLU A 420 -7.95 6.03 -14.12
C GLU A 420 -6.78 6.53 -13.28
N ALA A 421 -6.55 7.84 -13.16
CA ALA A 421 -5.29 8.36 -12.59
C ALA A 421 -5.37 9.83 -12.07
N ILE A 422 -4.23 10.50 -11.79
CA ILE A 422 -3.99 11.89 -12.28
C ILE A 422 -3.38 12.01 -13.67
N THR A 423 -2.97 10.93 -14.31
CA THR A 423 -2.65 10.88 -15.74
C THR A 423 -2.93 9.54 -16.42
N ILE A 424 -3.64 9.48 -17.55
CA ILE A 424 -3.65 8.26 -18.38
C ILE A 424 -2.72 8.44 -19.57
N ASN A 425 -1.58 7.75 -19.54
CA ASN A 425 -0.63 7.68 -20.65
C ASN A 425 -0.38 6.23 -21.08
N LEU A 426 -0.87 5.89 -22.26
CA LEU A 426 -0.87 4.54 -22.78
C LEU A 426 -0.01 4.44 -24.04
N LYS A 427 1.04 3.63 -23.98
CA LYS A 427 1.85 3.20 -25.11
C LYS A 427 1.87 1.69 -25.26
N ASP A 428 1.77 1.24 -26.51
CA ASP A 428 1.85 -0.17 -26.90
C ASP A 428 0.86 -1.06 -26.10
N VAL A 429 -0.37 -0.57 -25.93
CA VAL A 429 -1.45 -1.27 -25.20
C VAL A 429 -2.41 -1.95 -26.17
N ALA A 430 -2.73 -3.22 -25.93
CA ALA A 430 -3.60 -4.02 -26.78
C ALA A 430 -4.85 -4.51 -26.05
N PHE A 431 -5.94 -3.71 -26.10
CA PHE A 431 -7.23 -4.10 -25.56
C PHE A 431 -7.87 -5.22 -26.41
N PRO A 432 -8.47 -6.26 -25.80
CA PRO A 432 -9.06 -7.37 -26.52
C PRO A 432 -10.36 -6.94 -27.22
N ASN A 433 -10.76 -7.65 -28.27
CA ASN A 433 -11.94 -7.30 -29.07
C ASN A 433 -13.28 -7.52 -28.33
N THR A 434 -13.28 -8.22 -27.19
CA THR A 434 -14.44 -8.36 -26.29
C THR A 434 -14.66 -7.12 -25.45
N ALA A 435 -13.57 -6.46 -25.01
CA ALA A 435 -13.67 -5.57 -23.86
C ALA A 435 -14.33 -4.23 -24.17
N ASP A 436 -15.18 -3.77 -23.26
CA ASP A 436 -15.62 -2.40 -23.14
C ASP A 436 -14.57 -1.62 -22.30
N VAL A 437 -13.95 -0.62 -22.92
CA VAL A 437 -12.84 0.12 -22.30
C VAL A 437 -13.31 1.50 -21.84
N ILE A 438 -13.14 1.81 -20.55
CA ILE A 438 -13.45 3.12 -19.97
C ILE A 438 -12.16 3.76 -19.43
N LEU A 439 -11.81 4.92 -19.98
CA LEU A 439 -10.59 5.68 -19.63
C LEU A 439 -11.01 7.08 -19.14
N LYS A 440 -10.57 7.51 -17.96
CA LYS A 440 -11.05 8.76 -17.33
C LYS A 440 -9.97 9.82 -17.06
N SER A 441 -10.20 11.07 -17.49
CA SER A 441 -9.31 12.24 -17.25
C SER A 441 -10.04 13.51 -16.72
N ARG A 442 -9.35 14.58 -16.29
CA ARG A 442 -9.94 15.78 -15.62
C ARG A 442 -10.71 16.58 -16.61
N ASP A 443 -10.12 16.82 -17.77
CA ASP A 443 -10.82 17.45 -18.88
C ASP A 443 -11.62 16.40 -19.66
N GLY A 444 -11.36 15.11 -19.43
CA GLY A 444 -11.97 13.99 -20.14
C GLY A 444 -11.69 14.05 -21.64
N THR A 445 -10.49 14.50 -22.04
CA THR A 445 -10.10 14.69 -23.44
C THR A 445 -9.27 13.52 -23.96
N VAL A 446 -9.28 13.32 -25.28
CA VAL A 446 -8.38 12.37 -25.96
C VAL A 446 -7.20 13.13 -26.58
N ASN A 447 -6.02 12.54 -26.55
CA ASN A 447 -4.81 13.07 -27.19
C ASN A 447 -4.01 11.94 -27.86
N PHE A 448 -3.38 12.24 -29.00
CA PHE A 448 -2.55 11.33 -29.78
C PHE A 448 -1.17 11.97 -29.97
N PRO A 449 -0.27 11.88 -28.97
CA PRO A 449 1.02 12.55 -29.03
C PRO A 449 2.00 11.85 -29.98
N ASP A 450 2.91 12.63 -30.59
CA ASP A 450 3.96 12.11 -31.47
C ASP A 450 4.99 11.23 -30.73
N THR A 451 5.18 11.44 -29.43
CA THR A 451 6.06 10.66 -28.54
C THR A 451 5.41 10.42 -27.18
N PHE A 452 5.76 9.30 -26.55
CA PHE A 452 5.20 8.88 -25.26
C PHE A 452 5.49 9.84 -24.11
N SER A 453 6.63 10.54 -24.14
CA SER A 453 7.04 11.49 -23.09
C SER A 453 6.51 12.92 -23.29
N ASN A 454 5.88 13.24 -24.42
CA ASN A 454 5.23 14.52 -24.67
C ASN A 454 3.69 14.34 -24.72
N TYR A 455 3.12 13.95 -23.59
CA TYR A 455 1.69 13.65 -23.43
C TYR A 455 0.88 14.91 -23.03
N LYS A 456 -0.36 14.81 -22.51
CA LYS A 456 -1.22 15.99 -22.21
C LYS A 456 -1.94 16.03 -20.84
N VAL A 457 -1.86 17.19 -20.17
CA VAL A 457 -2.62 17.66 -18.98
C VAL A 457 -3.98 17.98 -19.57
N GLY A 458 -4.88 17.03 -19.42
CA GLY A 458 -6.23 17.02 -19.97
C GLY A 458 -6.73 15.62 -20.23
N SER A 459 -5.81 14.67 -20.39
CA SER A 459 -6.03 13.67 -21.44
C SER A 459 -5.76 12.24 -21.03
N VAL A 460 -6.55 11.39 -21.68
CA VAL A 460 -6.18 10.04 -22.07
C VAL A 460 -5.27 10.16 -23.29
N ASN A 461 -4.02 9.73 -23.16
CA ASN A 461 -2.98 9.83 -24.18
C ASN A 461 -2.71 8.47 -24.80
N LEU A 462 -2.74 8.39 -26.14
CA LEU A 462 -2.78 7.13 -26.88
C LEU A 462 -1.65 7.06 -27.92
N THR A 463 -0.57 6.33 -27.61
CA THR A 463 0.57 6.09 -28.51
C THR A 463 0.59 4.62 -28.95
N ASN A 464 0.23 4.32 -30.20
CA ASN A 464 0.14 2.92 -30.69
C ASN A 464 -0.76 2.00 -29.82
N VAL A 465 -1.83 2.56 -29.26
CA VAL A 465 -2.85 1.79 -28.53
C VAL A 465 -3.83 1.16 -29.53
N SER A 466 -4.30 -0.05 -29.26
CA SER A 466 -5.26 -0.76 -30.13
C SER A 466 -6.42 -1.38 -29.37
N HIS A 467 -7.55 -1.53 -30.07
CA HIS A 467 -8.70 -2.33 -29.63
C HIS A 467 -8.99 -3.41 -30.67
N GLY A 468 -9.01 -4.68 -30.25
CA GLY A 468 -9.28 -5.81 -31.14
C GLY A 468 -8.32 -5.91 -32.34
N GLY A 469 -7.07 -5.44 -32.18
CA GLY A 469 -6.07 -5.36 -33.24
C GLY A 469 -6.20 -4.14 -34.18
N THR A 470 -7.19 -3.26 -33.97
CA THR A 470 -7.31 -1.97 -34.68
C THR A 470 -6.62 -0.87 -33.88
N VAL A 471 -5.56 -0.29 -34.43
CA VAL A 471 -4.85 0.85 -33.79
C VAL A 471 -5.76 2.07 -33.76
N LEU A 472 -5.87 2.70 -32.58
CA LEU A 472 -6.68 3.87 -32.32
C LEU A 472 -6.03 5.12 -32.91
N THR A 473 -6.87 6.06 -33.37
CA THR A 473 -6.45 7.33 -33.98
C THR A 473 -7.54 8.39 -33.71
N GLU A 474 -7.24 9.67 -33.94
CA GLU A 474 -8.22 10.77 -33.79
C GLU A 474 -9.52 10.50 -34.56
N SER A 475 -9.42 9.97 -35.79
CA SER A 475 -10.58 9.63 -36.63
C SER A 475 -11.47 8.50 -36.08
N HIS A 476 -11.03 7.80 -35.03
CA HIS A 476 -11.83 6.80 -34.34
C HIS A 476 -12.66 7.38 -33.19
N PHE A 477 -12.55 8.66 -32.82
CA PHE A 477 -13.31 9.27 -31.72
C PHE A 477 -14.21 10.41 -32.19
N ASP A 478 -15.43 10.44 -31.65
CA ASP A 478 -16.34 11.60 -31.73
C ASP A 478 -16.66 12.15 -30.33
N GLY A 479 -17.55 13.13 -30.23
CA GLY A 479 -17.99 13.71 -28.95
C GLY A 479 -17.22 14.96 -28.51
N VAL A 480 -17.17 15.19 -27.20
CA VAL A 480 -16.58 16.39 -26.56
C VAL A 480 -15.84 16.02 -25.27
N ALA A 481 -15.02 16.95 -24.75
CA ALA A 481 -14.38 16.86 -23.45
C ALA A 481 -15.34 16.32 -22.35
N GLY A 482 -15.01 15.17 -21.78
CA GLY A 482 -15.80 14.46 -20.78
C GLY A 482 -16.77 13.39 -21.32
N HIS A 483 -17.04 13.39 -22.62
CA HIS A 483 -17.96 12.49 -23.33
C HIS A 483 -17.47 12.21 -24.76
N HIS A 484 -16.35 11.50 -24.86
CA HIS A 484 -15.78 11.02 -26.13
C HIS A 484 -16.02 9.52 -26.32
N ASP A 485 -16.54 9.11 -27.47
CA ASP A 485 -16.88 7.72 -27.78
C ASP A 485 -16.16 7.24 -29.04
N SER A 486 -15.70 5.98 -29.03
CA SER A 486 -15.11 5.37 -30.21
C SER A 486 -16.16 5.03 -31.27
N SER A 487 -15.85 5.25 -32.54
CA SER A 487 -16.62 4.75 -33.69
C SER A 487 -16.56 3.22 -33.82
N ILE A 488 -15.54 2.59 -33.25
CA ILE A 488 -15.46 1.13 -33.04
C ILE A 488 -16.58 0.72 -32.07
N ARG A 489 -17.34 -0.33 -32.41
CA ARG A 489 -18.48 -0.80 -31.62
C ARG A 489 -18.34 -2.27 -31.23
N LEU A 490 -18.78 -2.60 -30.02
CA LEU A 490 -18.94 -3.97 -29.55
C LEU A 490 -20.18 -4.65 -30.17
N PRO A 491 -20.34 -5.99 -30.07
CA PRO A 491 -21.47 -6.71 -30.67
C PRO A 491 -22.86 -6.28 -30.17
N ASN A 492 -22.93 -5.67 -28.99
CA ASN A 492 -24.14 -5.08 -28.40
C ASN A 492 -24.48 -3.68 -28.95
N GLY A 493 -23.57 -3.04 -29.70
CA GLY A 493 -23.69 -1.68 -30.25
C GLY A 493 -23.10 -0.55 -29.41
N THR A 494 -22.51 -0.80 -28.23
CA THR A 494 -21.84 0.24 -27.43
C THR A 494 -20.54 0.70 -28.08
N ALA A 495 -20.03 1.88 -27.67
CA ALA A 495 -18.66 2.29 -27.97
C ALA A 495 -17.67 1.33 -27.28
N ALA A 496 -16.72 0.79 -28.04
CA ALA A 496 -15.70 -0.12 -27.52
C ALA A 496 -14.63 0.59 -26.64
N VAL A 497 -14.39 1.87 -26.87
CA VAL A 497 -13.56 2.72 -26.01
C VAL A 497 -14.32 4.03 -25.71
N LYS A 498 -14.41 4.37 -24.43
CA LYS A 498 -15.10 5.56 -23.91
C LYS A 498 -14.14 6.38 -23.07
N ILE A 499 -13.99 7.65 -23.44
CA ILE A 499 -13.19 8.61 -22.68
C ILE A 499 -14.13 9.55 -21.93
N ARG A 500 -13.89 9.74 -20.62
CA ARG A 500 -14.85 10.40 -19.70
C ARG A 500 -14.17 11.35 -18.71
N LYS A 501 -14.95 12.28 -18.16
CA LYS A 501 -14.49 13.25 -17.16
C LYS A 501 -14.43 12.65 -15.74
N GLN A 502 -13.43 13.02 -14.93
CA GLN A 502 -13.53 12.97 -13.47
C GLN A 502 -14.77 13.72 -12.96
N TYR A 503 -15.29 13.30 -11.79
CA TYR A 503 -16.37 13.96 -11.07
C TYR A 503 -15.99 14.18 -9.62
#